data_AF-A0A9Q9ULS7-F1
#
_entry.id   AF-A0A9Q9ULS7-F1
#
_cell.length_a   1.000
_cell.length_b   1.000
_cell.length_c   1.000
_cell.angle_alpha   90.00
_cell.angle_beta   90.00
_cell.angle_gamma   90.00
#
_symmetry.space_group_name_H-M   'P 1'
#
loop_
_entity.id
_entity.type
_entity.pdbx_description
1 polymer ?
#
loop_
_entity_poly.entity_id
_entity_poly.type
_entity_poly.pdbx_seq_one_letter_code
_entity_poly.pdbx_strand_id
1 'polypeptide(L)'
;MKDLLGFDHLITPRVLVFLYWLLMVLILVGGVFSMFSGQFITGFFGTIFSLIGCRVMFELIMVAFKNNEYLRRIAESSEQSK
;
A
#
# COMPACT_ATOMS: atom_id res chain seq x y z
N MET A 1 21.00 -7.96 12.85
CA MET A 1 20.26 -8.23 11.59
C MET A 1 19.38 -9.48 11.73
N LYS A 2 18.58 -9.60 12.79
CA LYS A 2 17.60 -10.69 12.98
C LYS A 2 16.23 -10.19 13.45
N ASP A 3 16.15 -8.98 13.99
CA ASP A 3 14.88 -8.36 14.40
C ASP A 3 14.12 -7.62 13.29
N LEU A 4 14.71 -7.49 12.10
CA LEU A 4 14.02 -6.92 10.93
C LEU A 4 13.15 -7.95 10.19
N LEU A 5 13.34 -9.24 10.48
CA LEU A 5 12.58 -10.37 9.95
C LEU A 5 11.79 -11.11 11.05
N GLY A 6 11.83 -10.61 12.29
CA GLY A 6 10.94 -11.06 13.35
C GLY A 6 9.58 -10.42 13.14
N PHE A 7 8.60 -11.22 12.74
CA PHE A 7 7.17 -10.87 12.65
C PHE A 7 6.52 -10.48 14.01
N ASP A 8 7.32 -10.06 15.00
CA ASP A 8 6.84 -9.72 16.34
C ASP A 8 6.20 -8.33 16.39
N HIS A 9 6.74 -7.40 15.61
CA HIS A 9 6.10 -6.13 15.35
C HIS A 9 5.42 -6.22 13.99
N LEU A 10 4.10 -5.95 13.92
CA LEU A 10 3.43 -5.69 12.65
C LEU A 10 4.03 -4.39 12.06
N ILE A 11 5.19 -4.47 11.39
CA ILE A 11 5.79 -3.36 10.62
C ILE A 11 5.03 -3.16 9.29
N THR A 12 4.05 -4.03 9.02
CA THR A 12 3.30 -4.07 7.76
C THR A 12 2.69 -2.73 7.34
N PRO A 13 2.04 -1.94 8.20
CA PRO A 13 1.45 -0.67 7.75
C PRO A 13 2.50 0.36 7.33
N ARG A 14 3.67 0.39 7.98
CA ARG A 14 4.74 1.36 7.67
C ARG A 14 5.46 1.00 6.38
N VAL A 15 5.70 -0.29 6.14
CA VAL A 15 6.25 -0.79 4.87
C VAL A 15 5.27 -0.54 3.71
N LEU A 16 3.96 -0.68 3.95
CA LEU A 16 2.95 -0.43 2.93
C LEU A 16 2.97 1.02 2.42
N VAL A 17 3.12 1.99 3.33
CA VAL A 17 3.21 3.42 2.97
C VAL A 17 4.44 3.71 2.12
N PHE A 18 5.57 3.07 2.43
CA PHE A 18 6.79 3.18 1.62
C PHE A 18 6.58 2.60 0.22
N LEU A 19 6.00 1.41 0.12
CA LEU A 19 5.70 0.76 -1.15
C LEU A 19 4.69 1.55 -1.99
N TYR A 20 3.69 2.14 -1.34
CA TYR A 20 2.70 3.02 -1.95
C TYR A 20 3.36 4.20 -2.67
N TRP A 21 4.28 4.90 -1.98
CA TRP A 21 5.03 6.01 -2.58
C TRP A 21 5.92 5.55 -3.75
N LEU A 22 6.59 4.41 -3.58
CA LEU A 22 7.42 3.84 -4.64
C LEU A 22 6.60 3.53 -5.91
N LEU A 23 5.44 2.88 -5.76
CA LEU A 23 4.56 2.55 -6.89
C LEU A 23 3.94 3.79 -7.53
N MET A 24 3.58 4.82 -6.76
CA MET A 24 3.12 6.10 -7.31
C MET A 24 4.17 6.73 -8.24
N VAL A 25 5.45 6.73 -7.82
CA VAL A 25 6.55 7.25 -8.65
C VAL A 25 6.70 6.41 -9.92
N LEU A 26 6.65 5.07 -9.82
CA LEU A 26 6.73 4.18 -10.99
C LEU A 26 5.59 4.39 -11.98
N ILE A 27 4.35 4.56 -11.50
CA ILE A 27 3.18 4.84 -12.36
C ILE A 27 3.35 6.19 -13.06
N LEU A 28 3.84 7.20 -12.36
CA LEU A 28 4.13 8.52 -12.97
C LEU A 28 5.21 8.40 -14.07
N VAL A 29 6.33 7.75 -13.78
CA VAL A 29 7.43 7.60 -14.75
C VAL A 29 6.99 6.76 -15.96
N GLY A 30 6.28 5.65 -15.73
CA GLY A 30 5.74 4.80 -16.79
C GLY A 30 4.68 5.51 -17.64
N GLY A 31 3.86 6.35 -17.02
CA GLY A 31 2.89 7.21 -17.70
C GLY A 31 3.55 8.22 -18.63
N VAL A 32 4.55 8.93 -18.12
CA VAL A 32 5.34 9.89 -18.91
C VAL A 32 6.04 9.18 -20.08
N PHE A 33 6.66 8.01 -19.85
CA PHE A 33 7.31 7.24 -20.92
C PHE A 33 6.32 6.77 -22.00
N SER A 34 5.11 6.38 -21.60
CA SER A 34 4.04 5.98 -22.52
C SER A 34 3.56 7.14 -23.40
N MET A 35 3.54 8.36 -22.86
CA MET A 35 3.23 9.57 -23.63
C MET A 35 4.29 9.89 -24.69
N PHE A 36 5.58 9.72 -24.36
CA PHE A 36 6.68 9.90 -25.31
C PHE A 36 6.73 8.81 -26.40
N SER A 37 6.13 7.65 -26.15
CA SER A 37 6.06 6.53 -27.11
C SER A 37 4.99 6.71 -28.20
N GLY A 38 4.35 7.88 -28.31
CA GLY A 38 3.38 8.21 -29.34
C GLY A 38 1.92 7.84 -29.01
N GLN A 39 1.66 7.20 -27.88
CA GLN A 39 0.30 6.91 -27.40
C GLN A 39 -0.13 7.88 -26.29
N PHE A 40 -0.25 9.17 -26.64
CA PHE A 40 -0.52 10.22 -25.64
C PHE A 40 -1.86 10.02 -24.91
N ILE A 41 -2.94 9.71 -25.65
CA ILE A 41 -4.29 9.52 -25.09
C ILE A 41 -4.34 8.28 -24.20
N THR A 42 -3.86 7.14 -24.72
CA THR A 42 -3.83 5.87 -23.96
C THR A 42 -2.94 5.97 -22.73
N GLY A 43 -1.77 6.63 -22.86
CA GLY A 43 -0.86 6.88 -21.75
C GLY A 43 -1.46 7.80 -20.69
N PHE A 44 -2.14 8.87 -21.08
CA PHE A 44 -2.79 9.80 -20.15
C PHE A 44 -3.92 9.14 -19.36
N PHE A 45 -4.88 8.54 -20.06
CA PHE A 45 -6.01 7.87 -19.40
C PHE A 45 -5.55 6.66 -18.59
N GLY A 46 -4.60 5.87 -19.11
CA GLY A 46 -4.01 4.74 -18.39
C GLY A 46 -3.35 5.17 -17.09
N THR A 47 -2.55 6.25 -17.11
CA THR A 47 -1.88 6.77 -15.91
C THR A 47 -2.89 7.24 -14.87
N ILE A 48 -3.94 7.97 -15.28
CA ILE A 48 -4.99 8.43 -14.36
C ILE A 48 -5.71 7.24 -13.72
N PHE A 49 -6.12 6.27 -14.53
CA PHE A 49 -6.85 5.10 -14.03
C PHE A 49 -5.97 4.26 -13.11
N SER A 50 -4.69 4.07 -13.45
CA SER A 50 -3.71 3.39 -12.60
C SER A 50 -3.43 4.12 -11.29
N LEU A 51 -3.34 5.47 -11.30
CA LEU A 51 -3.17 6.26 -10.07
C LEU A 51 -4.36 6.11 -9.12
N ILE A 52 -5.58 6.20 -9.65
CA ILE A 52 -6.81 6.02 -8.87
C ILE A 52 -6.89 4.58 -8.34
N GLY A 53 -6.67 3.58 -9.21
CA GLY A 53 -6.68 2.17 -8.82
C GLY A 53 -5.65 1.85 -7.74
N CYS A 54 -4.43 2.38 -7.88
CA CYS A 54 -3.37 2.25 -6.89
C CYS A 54 -3.78 2.86 -5.54
N ARG A 55 -4.32 4.09 -5.52
CA ARG A 55 -4.83 4.73 -4.30
C ARG A 55 -5.85 3.86 -3.57
N VAL A 56 -6.89 3.43 -4.28
CA VAL A 56 -7.99 2.65 -3.68
C VAL A 56 -7.47 1.30 -3.17
N MET A 57 -6.65 0.59 -3.95
CA MET A 57 -6.08 -0.69 -3.53
C MET A 57 -5.23 -0.57 -2.26
N PHE A 58 -4.33 0.43 -2.20
CA PHE A 58 -3.48 0.64 -1.04
C PHE A 58 -4.26 1.06 0.21
N GLU A 59 -5.31 1.87 0.06
CA GLU A 59 -6.21 2.21 1.17
C GLU A 59 -6.94 0.97 1.71
N LEU A 60 -7.48 0.12 0.84
CA LEU A 60 -8.14 -1.12 1.27
C LEU A 60 -7.19 -2.06 2.00
N ILE A 61 -5.97 -2.23 1.50
CA ILE A 61 -4.95 -3.06 2.15
C ILE A 61 -4.58 -2.46 3.52
N MET A 62 -4.39 -1.15 3.62
CA MET A 62 -4.09 -0.48 4.89
C MET A 62 -5.23 -0.63 5.91
N VAL A 63 -6.49 -0.52 5.47
CA VAL A 63 -7.67 -0.74 6.31
C VAL A 63 -7.73 -2.18 6.81
N ALA A 64 -7.44 -3.17 5.96
CA ALA A 64 -7.39 -4.57 6.36
C ALA A 64 -6.31 -4.83 7.42
N PHE A 65 -5.11 -4.24 7.25
CA PHE A 65 -4.05 -4.34 8.26
C PHE A 65 -4.43 -3.68 9.59
N LYS A 66 -5.05 -2.49 9.55
CA LYS A 66 -5.58 -1.84 10.75
C LYS A 66 -6.62 -2.74 11.44
N ASN A 67 -7.53 -3.35 10.70
CA ASN A 67 -8.56 -4.22 11.25
C ASN A 67 -7.94 -5.43 11.98
N ASN A 68 -6.92 -6.05 11.39
CA ASN A 68 -6.17 -7.13 12.04
C ASN A 68 -5.48 -6.69 13.33
N GLU A 69 -4.93 -5.47 13.37
CA GLU A 69 -4.34 -4.90 14.59
C GLU A 69 -5.41 -4.63 15.66
N TYR A 70 -6.59 -4.12 15.28
CA TYR A 70 -7.71 -3.94 16.21
C TYR A 70 -8.19 -5.27 16.82
N LEU A 71 -8.35 -6.31 16.00
CA LEU A 71 -8.75 -7.65 16.49
C LEU A 71 -7.74 -8.21 17.48
N ARG A 72 -6.43 -8.05 17.21
CA ARG A 72 -5.37 -8.48 18.13
C ARG A 72 -5.43 -7.72 19.46
N ARG A 73 -5.64 -6.41 19.45
CA ARG A 73 -5.80 -5.61 20.67
C ARG A 73 -7.02 -6.04 21.50
N ILE A 74 -8.13 -6.38 20.85
CA ILE A 74 -9.34 -6.88 21.53
C ILE A 74 -9.05 -8.22 22.20
N ALA A 75 -8.42 -9.15 21.49
CA ALA A 75 -8.03 -10.45 22.04
C ALA A 75 -7.13 -10.30 23.28
N GLU A 76 -6.07 -9.49 23.19
CA GLU A 76 -5.15 -9.21 24.30
C GLU A 76 -5.88 -8.58 25.51
N SER A 77 -6.82 -7.65 25.29
CA SER A 77 -7.62 -7.04 26.37
C SER A 77 -8.59 -8.01 27.04
N SER A 78 -9.11 -8.99 26.29
CA SER A 78 -10.03 -10.00 26.81
C SER A 78 -9.34 -11.07 27.65
N GLU A 79 -8.05 -11.32 27.41
CA GLU A 79 -7.21 -12.21 28.22
C GLU A 79 -6.82 -11.57 29.55
N GLN A 80 -6.53 -10.26 29.59
CA GLN A 80 -6.20 -9.55 30.84
C GLN A 80 -7.39 -9.41 31.81
N SER A 81 -8.63 -9.60 31.32
CA SER A 81 -9.84 -9.57 32.14
C SER A 81 -10.20 -10.94 32.77
N LYS A 82 -9.41 -11.98 32.53
CA LYS A 82 -9.52 -13.30 33.18
C LYS A 82 -8.43 -13.51 34.21
#